data_AF-A0A6A2VIV3-F1
#
_entry.id   AF-A0A6A2VIV3-F1
#
_cell.length_a   1.000
_cell.length_b   1.000
_cell.length_c   1.000
_cell.angle_alpha   90.00
_cell.angle_beta   90.00
_cell.angle_gamma   90.00
#
_symmetry.space_group_name_H-M   'P 1'
#
loop_
_entity.id
_entity.type
_entity.pdbx_description
1 polymer ?
#
loop_
_entity_poly.entity_id
_entity_poly.type
_entity_poly.pdbx_seq_one_letter_code
_entity_poly.pdbx_strand_id
1 'polypeptide(L)' 'MQEFMGLAGRRNFSERYIKPLLNAGKIEMTISDKPNSKNQKYKKVNFEVKN' A
#
# COMPACT_ATOMS: atom_id res chain seq x y z
N MET A 1 13.90 -1.97 -1.66
CA MET A 1 12.76 -1.72 -2.56
C MET A 1 12.81 -0.33 -3.21
N GLN A 2 12.90 0.76 -2.46
CA GLN A 2 13.04 2.11 -3.04
C GLN A 2 14.40 2.34 -3.76
N GLU A 3 15.50 1.84 -3.18
CA GLU A 3 16.81 1.82 -3.87
C GLU A 3 16.80 0.94 -5.12
N PHE A 4 16.16 -0.22 -5.04
CA PHE A 4 16.01 -1.15 -6.17
C PHE A 4 15.21 -0.54 -7.34
N MET A 5 14.36 0.46 -7.07
CA MET A 5 13.57 1.17 -8.09
C MET A 5 14.17 2.54 -8.47
N GLY A 6 15.35 2.91 -7.96
CA GLY A 6 16.01 4.19 -8.27
C GLY A 6 15.30 5.45 -7.78
N LEU A 7 14.38 5.33 -6.81
CA LEU A 7 13.55 6.44 -6.36
C LEU A 7 14.22 7.17 -5.17
N ALA A 8 14.91 8.28 -5.47
CA ALA A 8 15.70 9.08 -4.52
C ALA A 8 14.90 9.86 -3.47
N GLY A 9 13.61 9.58 -3.25
CA GLY A 9 12.78 10.34 -2.32
C GLY A 9 11.73 9.51 -1.60
N ARG A 10 11.92 9.28 -0.29
CA ARG A 10 10.93 8.63 0.60
C ARG A 10 9.54 9.30 0.56
N ARG A 11 9.48 10.57 0.16
CA ARG A 11 8.28 11.43 0.21
C ARG A 11 7.19 11.09 -0.82
N ASN A 12 7.50 10.30 -1.85
CA ASN A 12 6.56 10.10 -2.98
C ASN A 12 5.94 8.70 -3.07
N PHE A 13 6.47 7.66 -2.41
CA PHE A 13 6.00 6.29 -2.65
C PHE A 13 4.58 6.05 -2.10
N SER A 14 4.28 6.55 -0.90
CA SER A 14 2.95 6.38 -0.31
C SER A 14 1.87 7.10 -1.12
N GLU A 15 2.11 8.36 -1.48
CA GLU A 15 1.18 9.16 -2.28
C GLU A 15 0.96 8.59 -3.68
N ARG A 16 2.02 8.11 -4.34
CA ARG A 16 1.94 7.67 -5.74
C ARG A 16 1.44 6.24 -5.92
N TYR A 17 1.66 5.36 -4.95
CA TYR A 17 1.37 3.94 -5.09
C TYR A 17 0.43 3.42 -4.02
N ILE A 18 0.72 3.68 -2.74
CA ILE A 18 -0.05 3.08 -1.64
C ILE A 18 -1.47 3.68 -1.54
N LYS A 19 -1.59 5.01 -1.45
CA LYS A 19 -2.90 5.68 -1.34
C LYS A 19 -3.83 5.39 -2.52
N PRO A 20 -3.38 5.44 -3.80
CA PRO A 20 -4.25 5.10 -4.93
C PRO A 20 -4.74 3.65 -4.88
N LEU A 21 -3.90 2.70 -4.47
CA LEU A 21 -4.27 1.29 -4.38
C LEU A 21 -5.23 1.01 -3.22
N LEU A 22 -5.06 1.68 -2.08
CA LEU A 22 -6.01 1.64 -0.96
C LEU A 22 -7.36 2.22 -1.37
N ASN A 23 -7.37 3.40 -2.01
CA ASN A 23 -8.60 4.04 -2.48
C ASN A 23 -9.31 3.20 -3.56
N ALA A 24 -8.55 2.51 -4.40
CA ALA A 24 -9.10 1.58 -5.40
C ALA A 24 -9.53 0.23 -4.80
N GLY A 25 -9.36 0.01 -3.49
CA GLY A 25 -9.70 -1.25 -2.82
C GLY A 25 -8.87 -2.46 -3.27
N LYS A 26 -7.71 -2.23 -3.91
CA LYS A 26 -6.85 -3.31 -4.46
C LYS A 26 -5.94 -3.92 -3.41
N ILE A 27 -5.64 -3.14 -2.38
CA ILE A 27 -4.87 -3.56 -1.22
C ILE A 27 -5.58 -3.08 0.05
N GLU A 28 -5.28 -3.71 1.17
CA GLU A 28 -5.75 -3.30 2.49
C GLU A 28 -4.61 -3.26 3.51
N MET A 29 -4.79 -2.46 4.56
CA MET A 29 -3.86 -2.39 5.69
C MET A 29 -3.98 -3.63 6.56
N THR A 30 -2.85 -4.17 7.02
CA THR A 30 -2.86 -5.30 7.98
C THR A 30 -3.15 -4.86 9.40
N ILE A 31 -2.87 -3.59 9.74
CA ILE A 31 -3.14 -2.99 11.05
C ILE A 31 -4.02 -1.75 10.83
N SER A 32 -5.32 -1.97 10.64
CA SER A 32 -6.30 -0.92 10.35
C SER A 32 -6.52 0.05 11.52
N ASP A 33 -6.42 -0.43 12.77
CA ASP A 33 -6.54 0.39 13.99
C ASP A 33 -5.39 1.40 14.16
N LYS A 34 -4.21 1.10 13.61
CA LYS A 34 -3.01 1.94 13.73
C LYS A 34 -2.42 2.22 12.34
N PRO A 35 -3.05 3.10 11.54
CA PRO A 35 -2.65 3.35 10.16
C PRO A 35 -1.22 3.88 10.02
N ASN A 36 -0.72 4.61 11.02
CA ASN A 36 0.62 5.19 11.05
C ASN A 36 1.66 4.30 11.78
N SER A 37 1.35 3.03 12.05
CA SER A 37 2.29 2.10 12.69
C SER A 37 3.57 1.95 11.88
N LYS A 38 4.74 1.96 12.55
CA LYS A 38 6.03 1.66 11.91
C LYS A 38 6.08 0.26 11.30
N ASN A 39 5.26 -0.66 11.81
CA ASN A 39 5.14 -2.03 11.34
C ASN A 39 3.97 -2.21 10.36
N GLN A 40 3.40 -1.13 9.83
CA GLN A 40 2.30 -1.22 8.89
C GLN A 40 2.74 -1.97 7.62
N LYS A 41 1.89 -2.91 7.18
CA LYS A 41 2.05 -3.65 5.93
C LYS A 41 0.75 -3.61 5.15
N TYR A 42 0.84 -3.94 3.88
CA TYR A 42 -0.29 -3.97 2.96
C TYR A 42 -0.37 -5.35 2.31
N LYS A 43 -1.59 -5.89 2.18
CA LYS A 43 -1.85 -7.15 1.48
C LYS A 43 -2.80 -6.90 0.31
N LYS A 44 -2.68 -7.70 -0.75
CA LYS A 44 -3.60 -7.67 -1.90
C LYS A 44 -4.97 -8.16 -1.45
N VAL A 45 -6.02 -7.45 -1.84
CA VAL A 45 -7.39 -7.93 -1.68
C VAL A 45 -7.63 -9.00 -2.74
N ASN A 46 -8.06 -10.19 -2.32
CA ASN A 46 -8.49 -11.21 -3.25
C ASN A 46 -9.82 -10.75 -3.84
N PHE A 47 -9.78 -10.23 -5.06
CA PHE A 47 -11.00 -10.06 -5.85
C PHE A 47 -11.47 -11.45 -6.22
N GLU A 48 -12.39 -11.99 -5.43
CA GLU A 48 -13.21 -13.09 -5.89
C GLU A 48 -13.96 -12.58 -7.12
N VAL A 49 -13.55 -13.04 -8.30
CA VAL A 49 -14.33 -12.86 -9.51
C VAL A 49 -15.61 -13.62 -9.27
N LYS A 50 -16.66 -12.91 -8.83
CA LYS A 50 -18.00 -13.46 -8.79
C LYS A 50 -18.38 -13.78 -10.24
N ASN A 51 -18.35 -15.07 -10.56
CA ASN A 51 -19.00 -15.63 -11.74
C ASN A 51 -20.52 -15.53 -11.60
#